data_AF-A0A371IE84-F1
#
_entry.id   AF-A0A371IE84-F1
#
_cell.length_a   1.000
_cell.length_b   1.000
_cell.length_c   1.000
_cell.angle_alpha   90.00
_cell.angle_beta   90.00
_cell.angle_gamma   90.00
#
_symmetry.space_group_name_H-M   'P 1'
#
loop_
_entity.id
_entity.type
_entity.pdbx_description
1 polymer ?
#
loop_
_entity_poly.entity_id
_entity_poly.type
_entity_poly.pdbx_seq_one_letter_code
_entity_poly.pdbx_strand_id
1 'polypeptide(L)'
;MKHKQGKINIVVDALSRRHSLLSMLETKLLELYLKDKIFKEIYDLCANGENVSFYIYEWFLFEDKKLYVPKSSIRGLFVKKAHEGGLIRHFREYKTYNTLLEHFFLSSYEA
;
A
#
# COMPACT_ATOMS: atom_id res chain seq x y z
N MET A 1 -12.49 -10.80 45.83
CA MET A 1 -12.42 -9.53 45.07
C MET A 1 -13.27 -9.69 43.81
N LYS A 2 -14.25 -8.80 43.59
CA LYS A 2 -15.18 -8.89 42.46
C LYS A 2 -14.49 -8.37 41.19
N HIS A 3 -14.19 -9.25 40.22
CA HIS A 3 -13.71 -8.82 38.90
C HIS A 3 -14.88 -8.20 38.13
N LYS A 4 -14.82 -6.88 37.92
CA LYS A 4 -15.74 -6.19 37.00
C LYS A 4 -15.34 -6.58 35.58
N GLN A 5 -16.26 -7.24 34.89
CA GLN A 5 -16.11 -7.61 33.49
C GLN A 5 -15.89 -6.33 32.66
N GLY A 6 -14.68 -6.23 32.10
CA GLY A 6 -14.24 -5.08 31.33
C GLY A 6 -15.15 -4.86 30.14
N LYS A 7 -15.69 -3.65 30.05
CA LYS A 7 -16.35 -3.12 28.87
C LYS A 7 -15.42 -3.38 27.68
N ILE A 8 -15.82 -4.25 26.76
CA ILE A 8 -15.04 -4.57 25.57
C ILE A 8 -14.74 -3.24 24.88
N ASN A 9 -13.48 -2.83 24.83
CA ASN A 9 -13.06 -1.61 24.16
C ASN A 9 -13.10 -1.85 22.65
N ILE A 10 -14.31 -1.89 22.10
CA ILE A 10 -14.63 -2.13 20.68
C ILE A 10 -13.81 -1.20 19.78
N VAL A 11 -13.54 0.03 20.22
CA VAL A 11 -12.72 1.01 19.49
C VAL A 11 -11.24 0.60 19.45
N VAL A 12 -10.67 0.12 20.56
CA VAL A 12 -9.28 -0.33 20.63
C VAL A 12 -9.08 -1.60 19.80
N ASP A 13 -10.04 -2.52 19.88
CA ASP A 13 -10.05 -3.74 19.09
C ASP A 13 -10.17 -3.44 17.59
N ALA A 14 -11.08 -2.55 17.17
CA ALA A 14 -11.19 -2.12 15.78
C ALA A 14 -9.93 -1.40 15.26
N LEU A 15 -9.30 -0.57 16.09
CA LEU A 15 -8.05 0.11 15.74
C LEU A 15 -6.88 -0.86 15.58
N SER A 16 -6.74 -1.81 16.50
CA SER A 16 -5.71 -2.86 16.46
C SER A 16 -5.87 -3.72 15.20
N ARG A 17 -7.09 -4.18 14.91
CA ARG A 17 -7.40 -4.93 13.68
C ARG A 17 -7.07 -4.14 12.42
N ARG A 18 -7.35 -2.83 12.40
CA ARG A 18 -7.01 -1.94 11.28
C ARG A 18 -5.49 -1.85 11.10
N HIS A 19 -4.73 -1.75 12.18
CA HIS A 19 -3.28 -1.67 12.12
C HIS A 19 -2.67 -2.98 11.61
N SER A 20 -3.08 -4.13 12.16
CA SER A 20 -2.60 -5.45 11.69
C SER A 20 -2.90 -5.69 10.21
N LEU A 21 -4.07 -5.28 9.72
CA LEU A 21 -4.43 -5.39 8.31
C LEU A 21 -3.51 -4.54 7.41
N LEU A 22 -3.15 -3.34 7.84
CA LEU A 22 -2.24 -2.45 7.11
C LEU A 22 -0.83 -3.06 7.03
N SER A 23 -0.28 -3.51 8.15
CA SER A 23 1.04 -4.15 8.19
C SER A 23 1.11 -5.42 7.33
N MET A 24 0.02 -6.21 7.31
CA MET A 24 -0.07 -7.38 6.44
C MET A 24 -0.08 -6.97 4.96
N LEU A 25 -0.80 -5.91 4.60
CA LEU A 25 -0.85 -5.40 3.24
C LEU A 25 0.53 -4.91 2.79
N GLU A 26 1.18 -4.05 3.59
CA GLU A 26 2.54 -3.55 3.37
C GLU A 26 3.53 -4.69 3.11
N THR A 27 3.53 -5.70 3.97
CA THR A 27 4.41 -6.87 3.84
C THR A 27 4.16 -7.62 2.54
N LYS A 28 2.88 -7.87 2.20
CA LYS A 28 2.54 -8.56 0.95
C LYS A 28 2.92 -7.76 -0.29
N LEU A 29 2.86 -6.44 -0.23
CA LEU A 29 3.26 -5.61 -1.36
C LEU A 29 4.77 -5.63 -1.57
N LEU A 30 5.54 -5.56 -0.47
CA LEU A 30 6.99 -5.73 -0.53
C LEU A 30 7.36 -7.10 -1.11
N GLU A 31 6.71 -8.18 -0.68
CA GLU A 31 6.88 -9.51 -1.25
C GLU A 31 6.61 -9.54 -2.76
N LEU A 32 5.58 -8.83 -3.23
CA LEU A 32 5.27 -8.77 -4.66
C LEU A 32 6.33 -8.02 -5.46
N TYR A 33 6.88 -6.92 -4.94
CA TYR A 33 7.98 -6.22 -5.60
C TYR A 33 9.21 -7.12 -5.73
N LEU A 34 9.57 -7.82 -4.66
CA LEU A 34 10.78 -8.64 -4.63
C LEU A 34 10.64 -9.95 -5.43
N LYS A 35 9.40 -10.44 -5.63
CA LYS A 35 9.14 -11.66 -6.39
C LYS A 35 9.18 -11.46 -7.90
N ASP A 36 8.77 -10.30 -8.38
CA ASP A 36 8.83 -9.98 -9.80
C ASP A 36 10.20 -9.38 -10.15
N LYS A 37 10.86 -9.96 -11.17
CA LYS A 37 12.23 -9.57 -11.53
C LYS A 37 12.35 -8.09 -11.89
N ILE A 38 11.39 -7.56 -12.63
CA ILE A 38 11.40 -6.17 -13.11
C ILE A 38 11.22 -5.23 -11.92
N PHE A 39 10.24 -5.53 -11.06
CA PHE A 39 10.01 -4.73 -9.87
C PHE A 39 11.17 -4.77 -8.88
N LYS A 40 11.78 -5.94 -8.69
CA LYS A 40 12.95 -6.08 -7.83
C LYS A 40 14.10 -5.22 -8.33
N GLU A 41 14.36 -5.23 -9.64
CA GLU A 41 15.40 -4.41 -10.24
C GLU A 41 15.12 -2.92 -10.07
N ILE A 42 13.88 -2.47 -10.34
CA ILE A 42 13.48 -1.08 -10.10
C ILE A 42 13.64 -0.70 -8.62
N TYR A 43 13.20 -1.58 -7.71
CA TYR A 43 13.29 -1.36 -6.27
C TYR A 43 14.75 -1.25 -5.80
N ASP A 44 15.61 -2.15 -6.25
CA ASP A 44 17.05 -2.14 -5.93
C ASP A 44 17.72 -0.86 -6.46
N LEU A 45 17.41 -0.45 -7.71
CA LEU A 45 17.89 0.81 -8.28
C LEU A 45 17.44 2.03 -7.47
N CYS A 46 16.18 2.07 -7.02
CA CYS A 46 15.68 3.14 -6.18
C CYS A 46 16.37 3.16 -4.81
N ALA A 47 16.58 1.99 -4.21
CA ALA A 47 17.24 1.85 -2.91
C ALA A 47 18.70 2.33 -2.96
N ASN A 48 19.36 2.18 -4.11
CA ASN A 48 20.72 2.67 -4.34
C ASN A 48 20.78 4.14 -4.80
N GLY A 49 19.63 4.79 -5.04
CA GLY A 49 19.56 6.16 -5.53
C GLY A 49 19.93 6.31 -7.02
N GLU A 50 19.88 5.22 -7.79
CA GLU A 50 20.29 5.16 -9.20
C GLU A 50 19.08 5.29 -10.15
N ASN A 51 17.86 5.20 -9.66
CA ASN A 51 16.65 5.35 -10.45
C ASN A 51 16.21 6.82 -10.55
N VAL A 52 15.93 7.29 -11.77
CA VAL A 52 15.51 8.67 -12.05
C VAL A 52 13.99 8.79 -12.18
N SER A 53 13.30 7.72 -12.59
CA SER A 53 11.86 7.72 -12.85
C SER A 53 11.05 7.26 -11.63
N PHE A 54 11.61 6.36 -10.83
CA PHE A 54 10.98 5.80 -9.65
C PHE A 54 11.70 6.20 -8.36
N TYR A 55 10.96 6.24 -7.26
CA TYR A 55 11.52 6.44 -5.92
C TYR A 55 10.78 5.60 -4.87
N ILE A 56 11.47 5.30 -3.77
CA ILE A 56 10.88 4.61 -2.61
C ILE A 56 10.47 5.64 -1.55
N TYR A 57 9.23 5.56 -1.10
CA TYR A 57 8.73 6.32 0.06
C TYR A 57 7.96 5.37 0.98
N GLU A 58 8.36 5.29 2.26
CA GLU A 58 7.77 4.35 3.23
C GLU A 58 7.62 2.93 2.69
N TRP A 59 8.65 2.40 2.03
CA TRP A 59 8.69 1.04 1.43
C TRP A 59 7.84 0.84 0.17
N PHE A 60 7.19 1.90 -0.33
CA PHE A 60 6.37 1.88 -1.52
C PHE A 60 7.09 2.50 -2.72
N LEU A 61 6.87 1.93 -3.91
CA LEU A 61 7.42 2.44 -5.16
C LEU A 61 6.51 3.50 -5.77
N PHE A 62 7.08 4.64 -6.15
CA PHE A 62 6.36 5.75 -6.76
C PHE A 62 7.00 6.25 -8.06
N GLU A 63 6.19 6.77 -8.97
CA GLU A 63 6.60 7.50 -10.19
C GLU A 63 5.72 8.75 -10.30
N ASP A 64 6.25 9.97 -10.41
CA ASP A 64 5.44 11.19 -10.57
C ASP A 64 4.22 11.33 -9.60
N LYS A 65 4.38 10.89 -8.34
CA LYS A 65 3.36 10.85 -7.26
C LYS A 65 2.32 9.73 -7.36
N LYS A 66 2.53 8.77 -8.27
CA LYS A 66 1.70 7.59 -8.50
C LYS A 66 2.25 6.40 -7.74
N LEU A 67 1.46 5.78 -6.87
CA LEU A 67 1.88 4.56 -6.17
C LEU A 67 1.79 3.38 -7.12
N TYR A 68 2.90 2.68 -7.34
CA TYR A 68 2.96 1.64 -8.34
C TYR A 68 2.71 0.26 -7.73
N VAL A 69 1.52 -0.33 -7.92
CA VAL A 69 1.18 -1.65 -7.32
C VAL A 69 1.29 -2.78 -8.35
N PRO A 70 2.09 -3.83 -8.13
CA PRO A 70 2.18 -4.97 -9.05
C PRO A 70 0.82 -5.62 -9.29
N LYS A 71 0.60 -6.13 -10.51
CA LYS A 71 -0.65 -6.82 -10.84
C LYS A 71 -0.80 -8.07 -9.95
N SER A 72 -1.74 -8.02 -9.00
CA SER A 72 -1.96 -9.09 -8.03
C SER A 72 -3.42 -9.15 -7.58
N SER A 73 -3.82 -10.27 -6.97
CA SER A 73 -5.16 -10.45 -6.39
C SER A 73 -5.44 -9.49 -5.22
N ILE A 74 -4.39 -9.02 -4.52
CA ILE A 74 -4.52 -8.10 -3.38
C ILE A 74 -4.59 -6.62 -3.81
N ARG A 75 -4.35 -6.32 -5.08
CA ARG A 75 -4.38 -4.96 -5.62
C ARG A 75 -5.72 -4.25 -5.38
N GLY A 76 -6.84 -4.97 -5.52
CA GLY A 76 -8.16 -4.42 -5.21
C GLY A 76 -8.33 -4.07 -3.72
N LEU A 77 -7.66 -4.80 -2.84
CA LEU A 77 -7.68 -4.55 -1.40
C LEU A 77 -6.89 -3.28 -1.05
N PHE A 78 -5.77 -3.04 -1.75
CA PHE A 78 -5.03 -1.78 -1.65
C PHE A 78 -5.86 -0.57 -2.07
N VAL A 79 -6.52 -0.63 -3.23
CA VAL A 79 -7.37 0.46 -3.73
C VAL A 79 -8.53 0.75 -2.77
N LYS A 80 -9.19 -0.30 -2.26
CA LYS A 80 -10.25 -0.15 -1.25
C LYS A 80 -9.73 0.51 0.02
N LYS A 81 -8.56 0.09 0.51
CA LYS A 81 -7.98 0.64 1.75
C LYS A 81 -7.48 2.07 1.61
N ALA A 82 -6.97 2.40 0.43
CA ALA A 82 -6.61 3.74 0.00
C ALA A 82 -7.85 4.65 0.01
N HIS A 83 -8.97 4.21 -0.58
CA HIS A 83 -10.24 4.93 -0.56
C HIS A 83 -10.83 5.11 0.85
N GLU A 84 -10.74 4.11 1.73
CA GLU A 84 -11.21 4.17 3.13
C GLU A 84 -10.32 5.04 4.05
N GLY A 85 -9.38 5.82 3.48
CA GLY A 85 -8.50 6.72 4.22
C GLY A 85 -7.49 6.00 5.13
N GLY A 86 -7.25 4.70 4.87
CA GLY A 86 -6.33 3.82 5.60
C GLY A 86 -4.87 4.14 5.34
N LEU A 87 -4.54 4.29 4.06
CA LEU A 87 -3.18 4.49 3.53
C LEU A 87 -3.00 5.92 2.97
N ILE A 88 -4.08 6.50 2.43
CA ILE A 88 -4.10 7.80 1.74
C ILE A 88 -4.22 8.99 2.70
N ARG A 89 -4.12 8.82 4.03
CA ARG A 89 -4.27 9.96 4.97
C ARG A 89 -3.24 11.08 4.73
N HIS A 90 -2.14 10.79 4.03
CA HIS A 90 -1.14 11.76 3.57
C HIS A 90 -1.37 12.31 2.14
N PHE A 91 -2.24 11.70 1.34
CA PHE A 91 -2.56 12.13 -0.02
C PHE A 91 -3.82 13.00 -0.01
N ARG A 92 -3.63 14.32 0.08
CA ARG A 92 -4.70 15.31 0.24
C ARG A 92 -5.59 15.55 -1.00
N GLU A 93 -5.36 14.90 -2.14
CA GLU A 93 -5.93 15.41 -3.42
C GLU A 93 -6.78 14.45 -4.26
N TYR A 94 -6.79 13.13 -4.03
CA TYR A 94 -7.44 12.19 -4.98
C TYR A 94 -8.69 11.52 -4.39
N LYS A 95 -9.87 12.02 -4.78
CA LYS A 95 -11.19 11.62 -4.25
C LYS A 95 -11.94 10.54 -5.06
N THR A 96 -11.41 10.05 -6.18
CA THR A 96 -12.19 9.16 -7.06
C THR A 96 -11.47 7.83 -7.31
N TYR A 97 -12.17 6.71 -7.11
CA TYR A 97 -11.70 5.35 -7.37
C TYR A 97 -11.02 5.19 -8.75
N ASN A 98 -11.61 5.76 -9.80
CA ASN A 98 -11.02 5.73 -11.15
C ASN A 98 -9.72 6.54 -11.25
N THR A 99 -9.64 7.69 -10.59
CA THR A 99 -8.41 8.49 -10.54
C THR A 99 -7.30 7.77 -9.75
N LEU A 100 -7.65 7.02 -8.70
CA LEU A 100 -6.72 6.12 -8.02
C LEU A 100 -6.31 4.95 -8.94
N LEU A 101 -7.20 4.40 -9.75
CA LEU A 101 -6.80 3.36 -10.71
C LEU A 101 -5.85 3.92 -11.79
N GLU A 102 -6.10 5.10 -12.36
CA GLU A 102 -5.23 5.72 -13.37
C GLU A 102 -3.89 6.23 -12.81
N HIS A 103 -3.86 6.59 -11.53
CA HIS A 103 -2.65 7.02 -10.83
C HIS A 103 -1.93 5.89 -10.08
N PHE A 104 -2.46 4.67 -10.01
CA PHE A 104 -1.77 3.55 -9.34
C PHE A 104 -1.35 2.45 -10.31
N PHE A 105 -1.68 2.62 -11.59
CA PHE A 105 -1.49 1.63 -12.62
C PHE A 105 -0.88 2.26 -13.86
N LEU A 106 0.41 2.03 -14.08
CA LEU A 106 0.93 2.04 -15.44
C LEU A 106 2.05 1.04 -15.65
N SER A 107 1.71 -0.23 -15.81
CA SER A 107 2.08 -0.89 -17.07
C SER A 107 1.18 -2.08 -17.36
N SER A 108 0.43 -1.97 -18.44
CA SER A 108 0.47 -3.01 -19.45
C SER A 108 1.90 -3.06 -20.02
N TYR A 109 2.84 -3.66 -19.30
CA TYR A 109 3.86 -4.44 -20.00
C TYR A 109 3.17 -5.76 -20.29
N GLU A 110 2.55 -5.81 -21.45
CA GLU A 110 2.39 -7.10 -22.12
C GLU A 110 3.79 -7.58 -22.46
N ALA A 111 4.04 -8.86 -22.17
CA ALA A 111 5.24 -9.56 -22.61
C ALA A 111 5.32 -9.57 -24.14
#